data_AF-A0A7X9BCN1-F1
#
_entry.id   AF-A0A7X9BCN1-F1
#
_cell.length_a   1.000
_cell.length_b   1.000
_cell.length_c   1.000
_cell.angle_alpha   90.00
_cell.angle_beta   90.00
_cell.angle_gamma   90.00
#
_symmetry.space_group_name_H-M   'P 1'
#
loop_
_entity.id
_entity.type
_entity.pdbx_description
1 polymer ?
#
loop_
_entity_poly.entity_id
_entity_poly.type
_entity_poly.pdbx_seq_one_letter_code
_entity_poly.pdbx_strand_id
1 'polypeptide(L)'
;MTKKKNKTSQGPLESKTIGTYKRGKNSLWVLLFIFILFSTLVFFLPNISKYYRKYINEAFEGKPINDITKKQEQPAINYKITDKEAIVNGVVFSNFKLIDNSFYVSAKSNKEVNLTELKYYLTIYDESNKIIKWYLIKGELQPNVSKDFIINIDNSFTSFNIYSAGKDNFPNSNITEMMGSQTLVCKNEYEKITYNFIDDKLNNLNFNVLVKNNSSKFEELQLKYFNMYYKYNKTNGVTSEINIESDVILNIDFDLEKVVTDLENPIFFKKNVSSAEVNYTMLINEYICT
;
A
#
# COMPACT_ATOMS: atom_id res chain seq x y z
N MET A 1 -9.39 -102.23 47.58
CA MET A 1 -9.96 -101.14 48.39
C MET A 1 -10.77 -100.21 47.50
N THR A 2 -12.09 -100.22 47.71
CA THR A 2 -13.08 -99.13 47.62
C THR A 2 -12.95 -97.98 46.61
N LYS A 3 -13.86 -98.00 45.62
CA LYS A 3 -14.61 -96.92 44.91
C LYS A 3 -14.05 -95.48 44.88
N LYS A 4 -14.01 -94.90 43.65
CA LYS A 4 -15.10 -94.03 43.14
C LYS A 4 -15.05 -93.86 41.62
N LYS A 5 -16.16 -94.17 40.96
CA LYS A 5 -16.51 -93.67 39.63
C LYS A 5 -16.81 -92.17 39.76
N ASN A 6 -16.38 -91.37 38.79
CA ASN A 6 -17.18 -90.23 38.33
C ASN A 6 -17.22 -90.25 36.80
N LYS A 7 -18.45 -90.21 36.28
CA LYS A 7 -18.83 -90.29 34.88
C LYS A 7 -18.63 -88.95 34.18
N THR A 8 -18.04 -89.03 32.99
CA THR A 8 -18.26 -88.30 31.73
C THR A 8 -19.05 -86.98 31.73
N SER A 9 -18.49 -86.00 31.01
CA SER A 9 -19.27 -85.10 30.17
C SER A 9 -18.44 -84.73 28.93
N GLN A 10 -18.89 -85.17 27.76
CA GLN A 10 -18.47 -84.62 26.46
C GLN A 10 -19.05 -83.21 26.34
N GLY A 11 -18.21 -82.22 26.05
CA GLY A 11 -18.63 -80.89 25.62
C GLY A 11 -17.93 -80.55 24.29
N PRO A 12 -18.59 -79.82 23.37
CA PRO A 12 -18.02 -79.49 22.06
C PRO A 12 -16.83 -78.53 22.21
N LEU A 13 -15.93 -78.53 21.21
CA LEU A 13 -14.80 -77.60 21.12
C LEU A 13 -15.29 -76.16 21.34
N GLU A 14 -14.86 -75.53 22.43
CA GLU A 14 -15.24 -74.16 22.75
C GLU A 14 -14.58 -73.20 21.75
N SER A 15 -15.38 -72.35 21.10
CA SER A 15 -14.85 -71.30 20.25
C SER A 15 -14.18 -70.24 21.14
N LYS A 16 -12.89 -70.01 20.93
CA LYS A 16 -12.16 -68.95 21.63
C LYS A 16 -12.41 -67.64 20.88
N THR A 17 -13.29 -66.79 21.42
CA THR A 17 -13.56 -65.47 20.86
C THR A 17 -12.30 -64.61 20.93
N ILE A 18 -11.64 -64.36 19.79
CA ILE A 18 -10.52 -63.42 19.69
C ILE A 18 -11.12 -62.02 19.52
N GLY A 19 -11.38 -61.37 20.66
CA GLY A 19 -11.80 -59.98 20.72
C GLY A 19 -13.32 -59.77 20.56
N THR A 20 -13.97 -59.37 21.64
CA THR A 20 -15.28 -58.72 21.56
C THR A 20 -15.05 -57.24 21.24
N TYR A 21 -15.54 -56.77 20.08
CA TYR A 21 -15.58 -55.34 19.79
C TYR A 21 -16.57 -54.69 20.77
N LYS A 22 -16.03 -54.11 21.85
CA LYS A 22 -16.83 -53.33 22.80
C LYS A 22 -17.26 -52.08 22.05
N ARG A 23 -18.47 -52.11 21.46
CA ARG A 23 -19.11 -50.91 20.92
C ARG A 23 -19.22 -49.95 22.09
N GLY A 24 -18.34 -48.95 22.14
CA GLY A 24 -18.46 -47.86 23.08
C GLY A 24 -19.89 -47.37 22.98
N LYS A 25 -20.59 -47.31 24.11
CA LYS A 25 -21.81 -46.50 24.18
C LYS A 25 -21.35 -45.10 23.81
N ASN A 26 -21.45 -44.73 22.53
CA ASN A 26 -21.43 -43.33 22.14
C ASN A 26 -22.69 -42.78 22.78
N SER A 27 -22.51 -42.31 24.01
CA SER A 27 -23.58 -41.80 24.82
C SER A 27 -24.21 -40.69 24.00
N LEU A 28 -25.52 -40.77 23.80
CA LEU A 28 -26.29 -39.77 23.08
C LEU A 28 -25.97 -38.36 23.60
N TRP A 29 -25.61 -38.27 24.89
CA TRP A 29 -25.04 -37.11 25.57
C TRP A 29 -23.76 -36.52 24.98
N VAL A 30 -22.78 -37.32 24.55
CA VAL A 30 -21.54 -36.82 23.94
C VAL A 30 -21.85 -36.21 22.58
N LEU A 31 -22.74 -36.83 21.81
CA LEU A 31 -23.16 -36.32 20.51
C LEU A 31 -23.98 -35.02 20.67
N LEU A 32 -24.83 -34.96 21.70
CA LEU A 32 -25.60 -33.76 22.06
C LEU A 32 -24.68 -32.63 22.57
N PHE A 33 -23.62 -32.95 23.32
CA PHE A 33 -22.62 -31.98 23.78
C PHE A 33 -21.85 -31.38 22.59
N ILE A 34 -21.43 -32.21 21.64
CA ILE A 34 -20.78 -31.73 20.41
C ILE A 34 -21.73 -30.86 19.60
N PHE A 35 -23.02 -31.22 19.50
CA PHE A 35 -24.02 -30.44 18.78
C PHE A 35 -24.27 -29.08 19.45
N ILE A 36 -24.39 -29.03 20.79
CA ILE A 36 -24.51 -27.78 21.54
C ILE A 36 -23.26 -26.91 21.34
N LEU A 37 -22.06 -27.50 21.43
CA LEU A 37 -20.81 -26.79 21.19
C LEU A 37 -20.77 -26.18 19.79
N PHE A 38 -21.14 -26.96 18.76
CA PHE A 38 -21.19 -26.49 17.38
C PHE A 38 -22.26 -25.42 17.17
N SER A 39 -23.46 -25.60 17.73
CA SER A 39 -24.54 -24.62 17.67
C SER A 39 -24.18 -23.32 18.38
N THR A 40 -23.48 -23.37 19.51
CA THR A 40 -22.98 -22.16 20.18
C THR A 40 -21.91 -21.45 19.32
N LEU A 41 -20.95 -22.19 18.76
CA LEU A 41 -19.96 -21.63 17.82
C LEU A 41 -20.63 -20.95 16.61
N VAL A 42 -21.63 -21.59 15.99
CA VAL A 42 -22.40 -21.05 14.85
C VAL A 42 -23.29 -19.87 15.27
N PHE A 43 -23.83 -19.87 16.48
CA PHE A 43 -24.61 -18.75 17.00
C PHE A 43 -23.74 -17.53 17.34
N PHE A 44 -22.49 -17.74 17.77
CA PHE A 44 -21.54 -16.66 18.04
C PHE A 44 -20.76 -16.20 16.81
N LEU A 45 -20.70 -16.99 15.72
CA LEU A 45 -20.05 -16.61 14.44
C LEU A 45 -20.53 -15.26 13.86
N PRO A 46 -21.84 -14.94 13.82
CA PRO A 46 -22.34 -13.63 13.40
C PRO A 46 -21.88 -12.49 14.33
N ASN A 47 -21.81 -12.76 15.64
CA ASN A 47 -21.41 -11.76 16.63
C ASN A 47 -19.90 -11.53 16.66
N ILE A 48 -19.09 -12.58 16.49
CA ILE A 48 -17.64 -12.50 16.33
C ILE A 48 -17.31 -11.79 15.02
N SER A 49 -18.00 -12.10 13.91
CA SER A 49 -17.78 -11.39 12.65
C SER A 49 -18.25 -9.93 12.70
N LYS A 50 -19.32 -9.59 13.44
CA LYS A 50 -19.69 -8.20 13.73
C LYS A 50 -18.66 -7.50 14.62
N TYR A 51 -18.14 -8.15 15.65
CA TYR A 51 -17.09 -7.57 16.51
C TYR A 51 -15.78 -7.41 15.77
N TYR A 52 -15.40 -8.36 14.92
CA TYR A 52 -14.20 -8.30 14.10
C TYR A 52 -14.35 -7.25 13.00
N ARG A 53 -15.51 -7.17 12.33
CA ARG A 53 -15.81 -6.08 11.38
C ARG A 53 -15.93 -4.73 12.07
N LYS A 54 -16.43 -4.65 13.30
CA LYS A 54 -16.48 -3.40 14.08
C LYS A 54 -15.08 -3.01 14.57
N TYR A 55 -14.25 -3.94 15.00
CA TYR A 55 -12.86 -3.68 15.39
C TYR A 55 -11.99 -3.32 14.19
N ILE A 56 -12.16 -3.99 13.05
CA ILE A 56 -11.52 -3.62 11.78
C ILE A 56 -12.06 -2.27 11.31
N ASN A 57 -13.37 -2.07 11.24
CA ASN A 57 -13.92 -0.80 10.78
C ASN A 57 -13.61 0.35 11.75
N GLU A 58 -13.61 0.17 13.08
CA GLU A 58 -13.20 1.22 14.04
C GLU A 58 -11.67 1.41 14.11
N ALA A 59 -10.87 0.43 13.68
CA ALA A 59 -9.40 0.55 13.58
C ALA A 59 -8.92 1.04 12.19
N PHE A 60 -9.72 0.89 11.13
CA PHE A 60 -9.44 1.28 9.74
C PHE A 60 -10.33 2.42 9.21
N GLU A 61 -11.40 2.80 9.92
CA GLU A 61 -11.96 4.15 9.86
C GLU A 61 -11.12 5.03 10.78
N GLY A 62 -9.89 5.32 10.35
CA GLY A 62 -9.08 6.31 11.03
C GLY A 62 -9.87 7.60 11.15
N LYS A 63 -9.74 8.27 12.31
CA LYS A 63 -10.30 9.60 12.47
C LYS A 63 -9.72 10.46 11.35
N PRO A 64 -10.56 11.14 10.53
CA PRO A 64 -10.05 12.05 9.51
C PRO A 64 -9.17 13.10 10.18
N ILE A 65 -8.10 13.50 9.51
CA ILE A 65 -7.25 14.56 10.01
C ILE A 65 -8.07 15.85 9.89
N ASN A 66 -8.42 16.46 11.02
CA ASN A 66 -9.02 17.79 10.99
C ASN A 66 -7.96 18.79 10.48
N ASP A 67 -8.34 19.56 9.46
CA ASP A 67 -7.64 20.69 8.84
C ASP A 67 -6.48 21.26 9.69
N ILE A 68 -5.23 20.93 9.33
CA ILE A 68 -4.06 21.42 10.06
C ILE A 68 -3.72 22.82 9.55
N THR A 69 -3.97 23.80 10.42
CA THR A 69 -3.66 25.21 10.20
C THR A 69 -2.15 25.46 10.20
N LYS A 70 -1.73 26.32 9.26
CA LYS A 70 -0.35 26.73 8.91
C LYS A 70 0.59 27.04 10.09
N LYS A 71 1.78 26.42 10.08
CA LYS A 71 3.10 26.94 10.52
C LYS A 71 4.15 25.87 10.16
N GLN A 72 5.35 26.12 9.62
CA GLN A 72 6.14 27.31 9.35
C GLN A 72 6.91 26.97 8.05
N GLU A 73 6.83 27.83 7.04
CA GLU A 73 7.53 27.65 5.75
C GLU A 73 9.03 27.46 6.00
N GLN A 74 9.55 26.27 5.73
CA GLN A 74 10.91 26.18 5.22
C GLN A 74 10.82 26.52 3.74
N PRO A 75 11.40 27.64 3.28
CA PRO A 75 11.30 28.03 1.90
C PRO A 75 11.98 26.95 1.07
N ALA A 76 11.19 26.26 0.23
CA ALA A 76 11.72 25.46 -0.85
C ALA A 76 12.66 26.38 -1.65
N ILE A 77 13.95 26.06 -1.72
CA ILE A 77 14.91 26.87 -2.46
C ILE A 77 14.58 26.71 -3.95
N ASN A 78 13.86 27.68 -4.50
CA ASN A 78 13.51 27.71 -5.92
C ASN A 78 14.68 28.30 -6.70
N TYR A 79 15.24 27.50 -7.58
CA TYR A 79 16.27 27.86 -8.52
C TYR A 79 15.65 28.33 -9.83
N LYS A 80 16.35 29.23 -10.51
CA LYS A 80 16.06 29.65 -11.88
C LYS A 80 16.98 28.90 -12.84
N ILE A 81 16.57 28.78 -14.10
CA ILE A 81 17.42 28.21 -15.16
C ILE A 81 18.74 28.99 -15.31
N THR A 82 18.74 30.28 -14.96
CA THR A 82 19.93 31.14 -14.96
C THR A 82 20.91 30.86 -13.83
N ASP A 83 20.53 30.06 -12.84
CA ASP A 83 21.41 29.77 -11.71
C ASP A 83 22.56 28.86 -12.15
N LYS A 84 23.69 28.98 -11.46
CA LYS A 84 24.91 28.24 -11.84
C LYS A 84 24.92 26.83 -11.29
N GLU A 85 24.46 26.67 -10.06
CA GLU A 85 24.47 25.39 -9.34
C GLU A 85 23.42 25.35 -8.24
N ALA A 86 22.99 24.15 -7.90
CA ALA A 86 22.16 23.81 -6.75
C ALA A 86 22.87 22.71 -5.96
N ILE A 87 22.99 22.86 -4.64
CA ILE A 87 23.68 21.88 -3.80
C ILE A 87 22.69 21.26 -2.82
N VAL A 88 22.55 19.94 -2.88
CA VAL A 88 21.58 19.19 -2.06
C VAL A 88 22.28 17.98 -1.45
N ASN A 89 22.43 17.98 -0.13
CA ASN A 89 23.10 16.93 0.65
C ASN A 89 24.47 16.52 0.07
N GLY A 90 25.26 17.49 -0.39
CA GLY A 90 26.60 17.26 -0.95
C GLY A 90 26.63 16.78 -2.41
N VAL A 91 25.48 16.69 -3.08
CA VAL A 91 25.39 16.53 -4.54
C VAL A 91 25.24 17.92 -5.16
N VAL A 92 26.08 18.22 -6.15
CA VAL A 92 26.06 19.47 -6.91
C VAL A 92 25.34 19.22 -8.22
N PHE A 93 24.25 19.94 -8.44
CA PHE A 93 23.51 19.99 -9.70
C PHE A 93 23.88 21.27 -10.45
N SER A 94 24.11 21.18 -11.75
CA SER A 94 24.56 22.31 -12.57
C SER A 94 24.15 22.14 -14.02
N ASN A 95 24.58 23.07 -14.89
CA ASN A 95 24.33 23.05 -16.33
C ASN A 95 22.83 23.05 -16.69
N PHE A 96 22.01 23.77 -15.93
CA PHE A 96 20.58 23.91 -16.17
C PHE A 96 20.35 24.56 -17.54
N LYS A 97 19.77 23.81 -18.49
CA LYS A 97 19.47 24.30 -19.84
C LYS A 97 18.13 23.78 -20.29
N LEU A 98 17.30 24.66 -20.84
CA LEU A 98 16.11 24.29 -21.57
C LEU A 98 16.42 24.40 -23.06
N ILE A 99 16.33 23.28 -23.77
CA ILE A 99 16.46 23.21 -25.23
C ILE A 99 15.19 22.54 -25.73
N ASP A 100 14.41 23.26 -26.54
CA ASP A 100 13.07 22.88 -26.95
C ASP A 100 12.20 22.49 -25.73
N ASN A 101 11.68 21.27 -25.73
CA ASN A 101 10.86 20.69 -24.66
C ASN A 101 11.67 19.77 -23.75
N SER A 102 12.98 20.02 -23.60
CA SER A 102 13.88 19.17 -22.80
C SER A 102 14.73 20.01 -21.85
N PHE A 103 14.63 19.71 -20.56
CA PHE A 103 15.46 20.29 -19.53
C PHE A 103 16.64 19.37 -19.19
N TYR A 104 17.82 19.94 -19.33
CA TYR A 104 19.10 19.30 -19.10
C TYR A 104 19.64 19.74 -17.75
N VAL A 105 20.09 18.77 -16.97
CA VAL A 105 20.77 19.00 -15.69
C VAL A 105 21.90 17.99 -15.54
N SER A 106 23.05 18.46 -15.10
CA SER A 106 24.17 17.60 -14.70
C SER A 106 24.19 17.46 -13.18
N ALA A 107 24.56 16.29 -12.66
CA ALA A 107 24.83 16.11 -11.24
C ALA A 107 26.20 15.48 -11.01
N LYS A 108 26.86 15.91 -9.92
CA LYS A 108 28.17 15.41 -9.49
C LYS A 108 28.21 15.30 -7.97
N SER A 109 28.88 14.28 -7.46
CA SER A 109 29.19 14.15 -6.04
C SER A 109 30.66 13.83 -5.84
N ASN A 110 31.20 14.11 -4.65
CA ASN A 110 32.55 13.69 -4.26
C ASN A 110 32.60 12.24 -3.76
N LYS A 111 31.44 11.61 -3.56
CA LYS A 111 31.28 10.22 -3.11
C LYS A 111 30.38 9.46 -4.06
N GLU A 112 30.33 8.15 -3.89
CA GLU A 112 29.33 7.33 -4.54
C GLU A 112 27.95 7.62 -3.94
N VAL A 113 26.98 7.92 -4.79
CA VAL A 113 25.63 8.30 -4.36
C VAL A 113 24.60 7.68 -5.30
N ASN A 114 23.68 6.88 -4.76
CA ASN A 114 22.52 6.41 -5.50
C ASN A 114 21.36 7.40 -5.35
N LEU A 115 21.15 8.24 -6.37
CA LEU A 115 20.10 9.27 -6.38
C LEU A 115 18.70 8.68 -6.34
N THR A 116 18.54 7.47 -6.88
CA THR A 116 17.27 6.74 -6.89
C THR A 116 16.90 6.27 -5.49
N GLU A 117 17.84 5.63 -4.79
CA GLU A 117 17.64 5.12 -3.44
C GLU A 117 17.44 6.26 -2.43
N LEU A 118 18.20 7.34 -2.59
CA LEU A 118 18.09 8.54 -1.77
C LEU A 118 16.97 9.49 -2.24
N LYS A 119 16.16 9.04 -3.20
CA LYS A 119 14.94 9.71 -3.68
C LYS A 119 15.17 11.20 -3.98
N TYR A 120 16.12 11.49 -4.86
CA TYR A 120 16.33 12.84 -5.35
C TYR A 120 15.29 13.20 -6.39
N TYR A 121 14.67 14.36 -6.20
CA TYR A 121 13.60 14.83 -7.04
C TYR A 121 13.90 16.21 -7.60
N LEU A 122 13.46 16.41 -8.84
CA LEU A 122 13.35 17.70 -9.50
C LEU A 122 11.87 18.06 -9.60
N THR A 123 11.47 19.19 -9.03
CA THR A 123 10.15 19.79 -9.22
C THR A 123 10.27 20.99 -10.12
N ILE A 124 9.38 21.12 -11.09
CA ILE A 124 9.38 22.16 -12.12
C ILE A 124 8.12 23.00 -11.98
N TYR A 125 8.25 24.32 -12.01
CA TYR A 125 7.15 25.27 -11.79
C TYR A 125 6.89 26.18 -12.98
N ASP A 126 5.61 26.46 -13.23
CA ASP A 126 5.16 27.45 -14.21
C ASP A 126 5.40 28.89 -13.74
N GLU A 127 5.04 29.86 -14.58
CA GLU A 127 5.11 31.30 -14.28
C GLU A 127 4.22 31.71 -13.09
N SER A 128 3.20 30.92 -12.76
CA SER A 128 2.29 31.13 -11.64
C SER A 128 2.73 30.39 -10.36
N ASN A 129 3.96 29.86 -10.33
CA ASN A 129 4.49 29.01 -9.26
C ASN A 129 3.69 27.73 -8.99
N LYS A 130 2.92 27.23 -9.98
CA LYS A 130 2.28 25.92 -9.92
C LYS A 130 3.24 24.85 -10.42
N ILE A 131 3.20 23.69 -9.80
CA ILE A 131 4.00 22.54 -10.22
C ILE A 131 3.49 22.06 -11.59
N ILE A 132 4.38 22.00 -12.59
CA ILE A 132 4.11 21.43 -13.91
C ILE A 132 4.52 19.96 -13.94
N LYS A 133 5.70 19.67 -13.38
CA LYS A 133 6.30 18.34 -13.49
C LYS A 133 7.15 18.00 -12.28
N TRP A 134 7.10 16.74 -11.93
CA TRP A 134 7.96 16.14 -10.94
C TRP A 134 8.74 14.98 -11.54
N TYR A 135 10.03 14.90 -11.25
CA TYR A 135 10.92 13.92 -11.84
C TYR A 135 11.84 13.32 -10.79
N LEU A 136 11.70 12.00 -10.56
CA LEU A 136 12.67 11.23 -9.80
C LEU A 136 13.95 11.11 -10.61
N ILE A 137 15.05 11.65 -10.10
CA ILE A 137 16.35 11.60 -10.74
C ILE A 137 16.93 10.19 -10.53
N LYS A 138 16.79 9.35 -11.54
CA LYS A 138 17.24 7.96 -11.49
C LYS A 138 18.70 7.84 -11.89
N GLY A 139 19.53 7.33 -10.98
CA GLY A 139 20.89 6.91 -11.30
C GLY A 139 21.85 6.93 -10.15
N GLU A 140 22.98 6.27 -10.36
CA GLU A 140 24.14 6.31 -9.47
C GLU A 140 25.17 7.31 -9.99
N LEU A 141 25.73 8.08 -9.06
CA LEU A 141 26.85 8.98 -9.27
C LEU A 141 28.11 8.30 -8.75
N GLN A 142 29.14 8.24 -9.61
CA GLN A 142 30.47 7.85 -9.18
C GLN A 142 31.24 9.06 -8.64
N PRO A 143 32.20 8.85 -7.71
CA PRO A 143 32.99 9.93 -7.15
C PRO A 143 33.64 10.82 -8.23
N ASN A 144 33.36 12.11 -8.15
CA ASN A 144 33.86 13.17 -9.02
C ASN A 144 33.52 13.05 -10.52
N VAL A 145 32.63 12.14 -10.90
CA VAL A 145 32.13 11.99 -12.27
C VAL A 145 30.81 12.75 -12.40
N SER A 146 30.70 13.59 -13.44
CA SER A 146 29.44 14.26 -13.77
C SER A 146 28.55 13.31 -14.56
N LYS A 147 27.26 13.29 -14.25
CA LYS A 147 26.24 12.55 -14.99
C LYS A 147 25.14 13.50 -15.44
N ASP A 148 24.73 13.36 -16.68
CA ASP A 148 23.70 14.20 -17.28
C ASP A 148 22.34 13.52 -17.25
N PHE A 149 21.30 14.33 -17.03
CA PHE A 149 19.91 13.94 -17.00
C PHE A 149 19.11 14.85 -17.93
N ILE A 150 18.15 14.25 -18.62
CA ILE A 150 17.28 14.92 -19.57
C ILE A 150 15.84 14.66 -19.14
N ILE A 151 15.10 15.73 -18.87
CA ILE A 151 13.71 15.71 -18.47
C ILE A 151 12.89 16.36 -19.58
N ASN A 152 12.00 15.60 -20.22
CA ASN A 152 11.06 16.17 -21.18
C ASN A 152 10.03 17.01 -20.44
N ILE A 153 9.72 18.20 -20.93
CA ILE A 153 8.75 19.12 -20.34
C ILE A 153 7.81 19.58 -21.44
N ASP A 154 6.51 19.42 -21.21
CA ASP A 154 5.49 19.69 -22.21
C ASP A 154 5.09 21.18 -22.27
N ASN A 155 5.47 21.96 -21.25
CA ASN A 155 5.15 23.38 -21.08
C ASN A 155 6.41 24.22 -20.79
N SER A 156 6.33 25.53 -21.05
CA SER A 156 7.35 26.48 -20.58
C SER A 156 7.36 26.54 -19.04
N PHE A 157 8.54 26.69 -18.45
CA PHE A 157 8.70 26.77 -17.00
C PHE A 157 9.73 27.84 -16.63
N THR A 158 9.63 28.40 -15.42
CA THR A 158 10.50 29.52 -14.98
C THR A 158 11.42 29.21 -13.83
N SER A 159 11.03 28.26 -12.98
CA SER A 159 11.80 27.87 -11.82
C SER A 159 11.68 26.38 -11.54
N PHE A 160 12.63 25.86 -10.78
CA PHE A 160 12.66 24.48 -10.37
C PHE A 160 13.20 24.36 -8.94
N ASN A 161 12.94 23.23 -8.32
CA ASN A 161 13.48 22.87 -7.02
C ASN A 161 14.13 21.50 -7.13
N ILE A 162 15.27 21.31 -6.46
CA ILE A 162 15.89 19.99 -6.30
C ILE A 162 15.98 19.70 -4.80
N TYR A 163 15.54 18.51 -4.41
CA TYR A 163 15.63 18.04 -3.04
C TYR A 163 15.81 16.52 -3.01
N SER A 164 16.22 16.00 -1.86
CA SER A 164 16.23 14.57 -1.56
C SER A 164 15.15 14.32 -0.52
N ALA A 165 14.27 13.35 -0.79
CA ALA A 165 13.22 12.97 0.15
C ALA A 165 13.83 12.26 1.37
N GLY A 166 14.08 13.06 2.40
CA GLY A 166 14.31 12.61 3.78
C GLY A 166 13.27 13.25 4.69
N LYS A 167 13.08 12.69 5.90
CA LYS A 167 12.07 13.14 6.89
C LYS A 167 12.02 14.66 7.09
N ASP A 168 13.15 15.36 6.93
CA ASP A 168 13.30 16.78 7.25
C ASP A 168 13.20 17.73 6.03
N ASN A 169 13.08 17.21 4.81
CA ASN A 169 13.25 18.01 3.58
C ASN A 169 12.01 18.07 2.68
N PHE A 170 10.83 17.66 3.16
CA PHE A 170 9.60 17.79 2.39
C PHE A 170 9.10 19.25 2.44
N PRO A 171 9.05 19.97 1.30
CA PRO A 171 8.49 21.31 1.31
C PRO A 171 6.99 21.23 1.64
N ASN A 172 6.60 21.80 2.78
CA ASN A 172 5.22 21.95 3.24
C ASN A 172 4.41 20.65 3.50
N SER A 173 4.95 19.65 4.20
CA SER A 173 4.07 18.65 4.84
C SER A 173 3.64 19.12 6.22
N ASN A 174 2.48 19.78 6.33
CA ASN A 174 1.81 20.07 7.61
C ASN A 174 1.28 18.79 8.30
N ILE A 175 2.00 17.68 8.24
CA ILE A 175 1.60 16.44 8.92
C ILE A 175 2.49 16.24 10.13
N THR A 176 1.90 16.43 11.30
CA THR A 176 2.45 15.96 12.58
C THR A 176 2.57 14.44 12.50
N GLU A 177 3.69 13.86 12.96
CA GLU A 177 3.86 12.40 13.02
C GLU A 177 2.62 11.72 13.61
N MET A 178 2.03 10.80 12.85
CA MET A 178 0.80 10.13 13.25
C MET A 178 1.08 9.12 14.37
N MET A 179 0.46 9.29 15.55
CA MET A 179 0.52 8.27 16.61
C MET A 179 -0.70 7.35 16.57
N GLY A 180 -0.50 6.05 16.79
CA GLY A 180 -1.56 5.05 16.76
C GLY A 180 -2.05 4.71 15.35
N SER A 181 -3.26 4.16 15.24
CA SER A 181 -3.89 3.83 13.95
C SER A 181 -4.58 5.07 13.37
N GLN A 182 -4.14 5.52 12.20
CA GLN A 182 -4.68 6.71 11.51
C GLN A 182 -4.82 6.46 10.01
N THR A 183 -5.63 7.29 9.36
CA THR A 183 -5.92 7.17 7.93
C THR A 183 -5.69 8.51 7.23
N LEU A 184 -5.08 8.47 6.05
CA LEU A 184 -4.99 9.61 5.12
C LEU A 184 -5.79 9.25 3.87
N VAL A 185 -6.81 10.04 3.54
CA VAL A 185 -7.67 9.83 2.37
C VAL A 185 -7.34 10.86 1.31
N CYS A 186 -6.81 10.41 0.18
CA CYS A 186 -6.45 11.26 -0.94
C CYS A 186 -7.42 11.04 -2.10
N LYS A 187 -7.94 12.11 -2.70
CA LYS A 187 -8.91 12.05 -3.80
C LYS A 187 -8.55 12.97 -4.95
N ASN A 188 -8.89 12.55 -6.17
CA ASN A 188 -9.03 13.41 -7.33
C ASN A 188 -10.43 13.23 -7.96
N GLU A 189 -10.63 13.66 -9.20
CA GLU A 189 -11.93 13.58 -9.89
C GLU A 189 -12.50 12.15 -10.01
N TYR A 190 -11.64 11.15 -10.20
CA TYR A 190 -12.05 9.76 -10.48
C TYR A 190 -11.55 8.74 -9.46
N GLU A 191 -10.52 9.08 -8.70
CA GLU A 191 -9.75 8.18 -7.88
C GLU A 191 -9.84 8.60 -6.41
N LYS A 192 -9.96 7.60 -5.53
CA LYS A 192 -9.85 7.75 -4.07
C LYS A 192 -8.89 6.70 -3.54
N ILE A 193 -7.83 7.14 -2.87
CA ILE A 193 -6.91 6.26 -2.14
C ILE A 193 -7.06 6.52 -0.65
N THR A 194 -7.10 5.44 0.11
CA THR A 194 -7.14 5.44 1.57
C THR A 194 -5.87 4.76 2.06
N TYR A 195 -5.01 5.49 2.75
CA TYR A 195 -3.76 5.00 3.33
C TYR A 195 -3.93 4.82 4.82
N ASN A 196 -3.61 3.65 5.36
CA ASN A 196 -3.70 3.38 6.79
C ASN A 196 -2.31 3.23 7.41
N PHE A 197 -2.05 4.03 8.45
CA PHE A 197 -0.78 4.13 9.16
C PHE A 197 -0.91 3.56 10.56
N ILE A 198 0.16 2.92 11.03
CA ILE A 198 0.37 2.54 12.43
C ILE A 198 1.65 3.22 12.88
N ASP A 199 1.54 4.16 13.83
CA ASP A 199 2.69 4.93 14.33
C ASP A 199 3.52 5.55 13.19
N ASP A 200 2.83 6.33 12.34
CA ASP A 200 3.34 7.01 11.14
C ASP A 200 3.83 6.08 10.03
N LYS A 201 3.75 4.75 10.20
CA LYS A 201 4.22 3.79 9.19
C LYS A 201 3.06 3.22 8.41
N LEU A 202 3.11 3.40 7.08
CA LEU A 202 2.10 2.84 6.20
C LEU A 202 2.02 1.32 6.35
N ASN A 203 0.81 0.82 6.59
CA ASN A 203 0.54 -0.59 6.82
C ASN A 203 -0.28 -1.21 5.69
N ASN A 204 -1.30 -0.52 5.19
CA ASN A 204 -2.07 -0.95 4.03
C ASN A 204 -2.67 0.24 3.29
N LEU A 205 -3.12 0.01 2.06
CA LEU A 205 -3.83 1.02 1.28
C LEU A 205 -4.95 0.41 0.44
N ASN A 206 -5.97 1.21 0.18
CA ASN A 206 -7.14 0.84 -0.63
C ASN A 206 -7.36 1.91 -1.70
N PHE A 207 -7.42 1.50 -2.97
CA PHE A 207 -7.64 2.35 -4.14
C PHE A 207 -9.02 2.08 -4.72
N ASN A 208 -9.79 3.13 -4.93
CA ASN A 208 -11.12 3.07 -5.51
C ASN A 208 -11.20 4.02 -6.69
N VAL A 209 -11.91 3.61 -7.72
CA VAL A 209 -12.19 4.39 -8.91
C VAL A 209 -13.68 4.41 -9.17
N LEU A 210 -14.18 5.57 -9.57
CA LEU A 210 -15.51 5.71 -10.14
C LEU A 210 -15.44 6.62 -11.37
N VAL A 211 -15.63 6.03 -12.57
CA VAL A 211 -15.79 6.79 -13.81
C VAL A 211 -17.19 6.58 -14.34
N LYS A 212 -17.96 7.66 -14.39
CA LYS A 212 -19.32 7.65 -14.94
C LYS A 212 -19.29 7.47 -16.46
N ASN A 213 -20.24 6.72 -17.01
CA ASN A 213 -20.37 6.50 -18.46
C ASN A 213 -20.54 7.76 -19.31
N ASN A 214 -20.94 8.87 -18.69
CA ASN A 214 -21.11 10.16 -19.33
C ASN A 214 -19.87 11.06 -19.24
N SER A 215 -18.76 10.57 -18.66
CA SER A 215 -17.50 11.31 -18.64
C SER A 215 -16.91 11.39 -20.05
N SER A 216 -16.40 12.57 -20.41
CA SER A 216 -15.66 12.77 -21.66
C SER A 216 -14.39 11.93 -21.75
N LYS A 217 -13.87 11.44 -20.62
CA LYS A 217 -12.67 10.58 -20.53
C LYS A 217 -13.00 9.10 -20.35
N PHE A 218 -14.27 8.69 -20.48
CA PHE A 218 -14.71 7.33 -20.15
C PHE A 218 -13.92 6.24 -20.88
N GLU A 219 -13.79 6.31 -22.21
CA GLU A 219 -13.08 5.29 -22.99
C GLU A 219 -11.59 5.17 -22.63
N GLU A 220 -10.90 6.32 -22.48
CA GLU A 220 -9.49 6.37 -22.08
C GLU A 220 -9.29 5.74 -20.69
N LEU A 221 -10.10 6.16 -19.73
CA LEU A 221 -9.99 5.72 -18.34
C LEU A 221 -10.43 4.26 -18.18
N GLN A 222 -11.43 3.80 -18.94
CA GLN A 222 -11.84 2.40 -18.95
C GLN A 222 -10.67 1.48 -19.30
N LEU A 223 -9.94 1.79 -20.37
CA LEU A 223 -8.77 0.99 -20.77
C LEU A 223 -7.65 1.07 -19.72
N LYS A 224 -7.36 2.27 -19.19
CA LYS A 224 -6.39 2.49 -18.11
C LYS A 224 -6.68 1.57 -16.90
N TYR A 225 -7.91 1.60 -16.40
CA TYR A 225 -8.29 0.88 -15.19
C TYR A 225 -8.46 -0.62 -15.42
N PHE A 226 -8.90 -1.03 -16.62
CA PHE A 226 -8.92 -2.44 -17.00
C PHE A 226 -7.50 -3.04 -17.00
N ASN A 227 -6.52 -2.33 -17.58
CA ASN A 227 -5.12 -2.78 -17.56
C ASN A 227 -4.55 -2.81 -16.14
N MET A 228 -4.89 -1.82 -15.31
CA MET A 228 -4.48 -1.78 -13.90
C MET A 228 -5.02 -2.99 -13.12
N TYR A 229 -6.29 -3.36 -13.31
CA TYR A 229 -6.89 -4.54 -12.71
C TYR A 229 -6.10 -5.82 -13.06
N TYR A 230 -5.83 -6.09 -14.33
CA TYR A 230 -5.08 -7.30 -14.72
C TYR A 230 -3.64 -7.34 -14.22
N LYS A 231 -3.02 -6.18 -14.06
CA LYS A 231 -1.67 -6.08 -13.52
C LYS A 231 -1.65 -6.49 -12.05
N TYR A 232 -2.56 -5.95 -11.25
CA TYR A 232 -2.53 -6.11 -9.80
C TYR A 232 -3.28 -7.34 -9.30
N ASN A 233 -4.23 -7.92 -10.05
CA ASN A 233 -4.95 -9.12 -9.62
C ASN A 233 -4.08 -10.38 -9.47
N LYS A 234 -2.87 -10.36 -10.04
CA LYS A 234 -1.86 -11.43 -9.95
C LYS A 234 -0.81 -11.17 -8.89
N THR A 235 -0.84 -10.00 -8.24
CA THR A 235 0.17 -9.62 -7.26
C THR A 235 -0.19 -10.22 -5.92
N ASN A 236 0.76 -10.94 -5.31
CA ASN A 236 0.56 -11.48 -3.97
C ASN A 236 0.32 -10.35 -2.96
N GLY A 237 -0.68 -10.52 -2.09
CA GLY A 237 -1.08 -9.47 -1.15
C GLY A 237 -1.98 -8.38 -1.76
N VAL A 238 -2.43 -8.55 -3.01
CA VAL A 238 -3.35 -7.60 -3.64
C VAL A 238 -4.65 -8.29 -4.00
N THR A 239 -5.77 -7.69 -3.62
CA THR A 239 -7.12 -8.08 -4.05
C THR A 239 -7.65 -6.98 -4.94
N SER A 240 -8.22 -7.32 -6.10
CA SER A 240 -8.77 -6.32 -7.02
C SER A 240 -10.10 -6.79 -7.59
N GLU A 241 -11.03 -5.87 -7.75
CA GLU A 241 -12.35 -6.09 -8.32
C GLU A 241 -12.66 -4.98 -9.32
N ILE A 242 -13.22 -5.34 -10.48
CA ILE A 242 -13.62 -4.37 -11.50
C ILE A 242 -15.03 -4.66 -12.03
N ASN A 243 -15.83 -3.61 -12.18
CA ASN A 243 -17.10 -3.61 -12.89
C ASN A 243 -17.05 -2.54 -14.00
N ILE A 244 -17.50 -2.90 -15.20
CA ILE A 244 -17.51 -2.04 -16.40
C ILE A 244 -18.83 -2.10 -17.18
N GLU A 245 -19.93 -2.56 -16.57
CA GLU A 245 -21.21 -2.71 -17.27
C GLU A 245 -21.84 -1.36 -17.67
N SER A 246 -21.74 -0.37 -16.78
CA SER A 246 -22.26 0.98 -17.01
C SER A 246 -21.20 2.00 -16.64
N ASP A 247 -20.89 2.14 -15.36
CA ASP A 247 -19.76 2.92 -14.89
C ASP A 247 -18.50 2.02 -14.78
N VAL A 248 -17.32 2.63 -14.81
CA VAL A 248 -16.08 1.93 -14.41
C VAL A 248 -15.93 2.06 -12.91
N ILE A 249 -16.04 0.93 -12.21
CA ILE A 249 -15.82 0.84 -10.77
C ILE A 249 -14.67 -0.13 -10.56
N LEU A 250 -13.55 0.35 -10.05
CA LEU A 250 -12.38 -0.47 -9.72
C LEU A 250 -12.04 -0.30 -8.25
N ASN A 251 -11.92 -1.40 -7.53
CA ASN A 251 -11.45 -1.44 -6.15
C ASN A 251 -10.19 -2.30 -6.09
N ILE A 252 -9.14 -1.81 -5.44
CA ILE A 252 -7.91 -2.57 -5.20
C ILE A 252 -7.48 -2.39 -3.74
N ASP A 253 -7.34 -3.49 -3.03
CA ASP A 253 -6.84 -3.57 -1.67
C ASP A 253 -5.42 -4.14 -1.65
N PHE A 254 -4.51 -3.45 -0.98
CA PHE A 254 -3.12 -3.87 -0.83
C PHE A 254 -2.81 -4.19 0.64
N ASP A 255 -2.53 -5.47 0.90
CA ASP A 255 -1.93 -5.96 2.14
C ASP A 255 -0.40 -5.85 2.02
N LEU A 256 0.16 -4.72 2.46
CA LEU A 256 1.58 -4.41 2.28
C LEU A 256 2.50 -5.30 3.14
N GLU A 257 1.97 -6.13 4.04
CA GLU A 257 2.75 -7.21 4.68
C GLU A 257 3.12 -8.31 3.69
N LYS A 258 2.29 -8.52 2.65
CA LYS A 258 2.43 -9.61 1.68
C LYS A 258 2.93 -9.14 0.32
N VAL A 259 2.83 -7.85 0.03
CA VAL A 259 3.37 -7.24 -1.20
C VAL A 259 4.89 -7.15 -1.06
N VAL A 260 5.60 -8.09 -1.69
CA VAL A 260 7.08 -8.16 -1.68
C VAL A 260 7.69 -7.46 -2.90
N THR A 261 6.91 -7.26 -3.95
CA THR A 261 7.34 -6.64 -5.20
C THR A 261 7.14 -5.13 -5.16
N ASP A 262 8.03 -4.38 -5.82
CA ASP A 262 7.84 -2.94 -6.00
C ASP A 262 6.55 -2.65 -6.78
N LEU A 263 5.79 -1.69 -6.28
CA LEU A 263 4.58 -1.20 -6.93
C LEU A 263 5.01 -0.11 -7.92
N GLU A 264 4.86 -0.37 -9.22
CA GLU A 264 5.33 0.56 -10.26
C GLU A 264 4.53 1.86 -10.34
N ASN A 265 3.31 1.90 -9.78
CA ASN A 265 2.47 3.09 -9.82
C ASN A 265 2.94 4.10 -8.76
N PRO A 266 3.29 5.35 -9.12
CA PRO A 266 3.84 6.34 -8.19
C PRO A 266 2.94 6.71 -7.01
N ILE A 267 1.63 6.45 -7.10
CA ILE A 267 0.67 6.66 -6.01
C ILE A 267 0.51 5.44 -5.10
N PHE A 268 1.19 4.32 -5.38
CA PHE A 268 1.15 3.14 -4.51
C PHE A 268 2.49 2.97 -3.79
N PHE A 269 2.44 2.97 -2.46
CA PHE A 269 3.63 2.98 -1.62
C PHE A 269 3.85 1.62 -0.97
N LYS A 270 5.12 1.30 -0.70
CA LYS A 270 5.51 0.14 0.11
C LYS A 270 5.22 0.35 1.59
N LYS A 271 5.26 -0.73 2.36
CA LYS A 271 5.15 -0.71 3.81
C LYS A 271 6.18 0.25 4.44
N ASN A 272 5.82 0.85 5.58
CA ASN A 272 6.65 1.72 6.42
C ASN A 272 7.02 3.08 5.82
N VAL A 273 6.38 3.50 4.73
CA VAL A 273 6.49 4.89 4.25
C VAL A 273 5.75 5.81 5.23
N SER A 274 6.36 6.97 5.54
CA SER A 274 5.78 7.96 6.46
C SER A 274 4.55 8.66 5.89
N SER A 275 3.62 9.09 6.73
CA SER A 275 2.43 9.83 6.28
C SER A 275 2.76 11.16 5.59
N ALA A 276 3.82 11.83 6.03
CA ALA A 276 4.35 13.05 5.40
C ALA A 276 4.79 12.80 3.95
N GLU A 277 5.57 11.74 3.70
CA GLU A 277 6.01 11.36 2.35
C GLU A 277 4.81 11.01 1.45
N VAL A 278 3.83 10.25 1.97
CA VAL A 278 2.62 9.90 1.22
C VAL A 278 1.84 11.16 0.85
N ASN A 279 1.50 12.00 1.81
CA ASN A 279 0.73 13.21 1.56
C ASN A 279 1.40 14.14 0.56
N TYR A 280 2.71 14.35 0.72
CA TYR A 280 3.46 15.19 -0.17
C TYR A 280 3.49 14.63 -1.60
N THR A 281 3.74 13.34 -1.75
CA THR A 281 3.70 12.67 -3.07
C THR A 281 2.30 12.74 -3.69
N MET A 282 1.26 12.61 -2.89
CA MET A 282 -0.12 12.69 -3.36
C MET A 282 -0.51 14.11 -3.81
N LEU A 283 -0.11 15.14 -3.06
CA LEU A 283 -0.27 16.53 -3.46
C LEU A 283 0.40 16.82 -4.81
N ILE A 284 1.59 16.26 -5.05
CA ILE A 284 2.30 16.37 -6.34
C ILE A 284 1.52 15.70 -7.48
N ASN A 285 0.84 14.59 -7.21
CA ASN A 285 0.02 13.87 -8.20
C ASN A 285 -1.40 14.47 -8.33
N GLU A 286 -1.60 15.72 -7.90
CA GLU A 286 -2.87 16.46 -7.97
C GLU A 286 -4.01 15.85 -7.14
N TYR A 287 -3.67 15.10 -6.09
CA TYR A 287 -4.65 14.63 -5.12
C TYR A 287 -4.81 15.60 -3.95
N ILE A 288 -6.03 15.70 -3.46
CA ILE A 288 -6.36 16.41 -2.22
C ILE A 288 -6.48 15.37 -1.11
N CYS A 289 -5.67 15.50 -0.06
CA CYS A 289 -5.64 14.57 1.06
C CYS A 289 -6.25 15.17 2.34
N THR A 290 -6.97 14.34 3.09
CA THR A 290 -7.66 14.65 4.36
C THR A 290 -7.57 13.48 5.33
#